data_AF-A0A920KPG6-F1
#
_entry.id   AF-A0A920KPG6-F1
#
_cell.length_a   1.000
_cell.length_b   1.000
_cell.length_c   1.000
_cell.angle_alpha   90.00
_cell.angle_beta   90.00
_cell.angle_gamma   90.00
#
_symmetry.space_group_name_H-M   'P 1'
#
loop_
_entity.id
_entity.type
_entity.pdbx_description
1 polymer ?
#
loop_
_entity_poly.entity_id
_entity_poly.type
_entity_poly.pdbx_seq_one_letter_code
_entity_poly.pdbx_strand_id
1 'polypeptide(L)' 'MPCAAVTAWAALLTRGRLIPGEHVLVQGTGGVAVFAVQFAKAMGATVTVISSSDEKLAKIRELGADYTVNYTEHPSGVIE' A
#
# COMPACT_ATOMS: atom_id res chain seq x y z
N MET A 1 -16.02 8.76 1.75
CA MET A 1 -14.88 9.61 1.32
C MET A 1 -14.54 9.35 -0.14
N PRO A 2 -15.15 10.07 -1.09
CA PRO A 2 -14.87 9.87 -2.53
C PRO A 2 -13.49 10.39 -2.95
N CYS A 3 -13.00 11.49 -2.35
CA CYS A 3 -11.72 12.09 -2.70
C CYS A 3 -10.53 11.13 -2.51
N ALA A 4 -10.51 10.37 -1.40
CA ALA A 4 -9.42 9.44 -1.12
C ALA A 4 -9.34 8.29 -2.13
N ALA A 5 -10.50 7.71 -2.49
CA ALA A 5 -10.59 6.64 -3.46
C ALA A 5 -10.18 7.12 -4.86
N VAL A 6 -10.69 8.29 -5.31
CA VAL A 6 -10.33 8.84 -6.63
C VAL A 6 -8.85 9.19 -6.70
N THR A 7 -8.27 9.69 -5.60
CA THR A 7 -6.81 9.95 -5.52
C THR A 7 -6.01 8.66 -5.69
N ALA A 8 -6.39 7.58 -4.99
CA ALA A 8 -5.73 6.29 -5.11
C ALA A 8 -5.84 5.71 -6.53
N TRP A 9 -7.03 5.77 -7.12
CA TRP A 9 -7.27 5.33 -8.49
C TRP A 9 -6.44 6.10 -9.52
N ALA A 10 -6.41 7.43 -9.40
CA ALA A 10 -5.63 8.28 -10.30
C ALA A 10 -4.12 7.98 -10.19
N ALA A 11 -3.61 7.71 -8.99
CA ALA A 11 -2.23 7.33 -8.78
C ALA A 11 -1.89 5.99 -9.45
N LEU A 12 -2.71 4.95 -9.21
CA LEU A 12 -2.41 3.59 -9.67
C LEU A 12 -2.73 3.35 -11.15
N LEU A 13 -3.91 3.76 -11.62
CA LEU A 13 -4.39 3.40 -12.97
C LEU A 13 -4.14 4.51 -13.98
N THR A 14 -4.41 5.76 -13.62
CA THR A 14 -4.28 6.87 -14.58
C THR A 14 -2.81 7.25 -14.80
N ARG A 15 -2.06 7.41 -13.72
CA ARG A 15 -0.64 7.80 -13.76
C ARG A 15 0.29 6.60 -13.75
N GLY A 16 0.08 5.65 -12.84
CA GLY A 16 0.89 4.46 -12.69
C GLY A 16 0.70 3.44 -13.80
N ARG A 17 -0.50 3.39 -14.42
CA ARG A 17 -0.88 2.40 -15.44
C ARG A 17 -0.57 0.97 -15.01
N LEU A 18 -0.84 0.69 -13.73
CA LEU A 18 -0.56 -0.59 -13.09
C LEU A 18 -1.09 -1.75 -13.93
N ILE A 19 -0.24 -2.76 -14.14
CA ILE A 19 -0.64 -4.02 -14.79
C ILE A 19 -0.56 -5.18 -13.79
N PRO A 20 -1.32 -6.28 -14.02
CA PRO A 20 -1.26 -7.45 -13.16
C PRO A 20 0.16 -8.02 -13.04
N GLY A 21 0.54 -8.48 -11.85
CA GLY A 21 1.88 -9.02 -11.56
C GLY A 21 2.93 -7.99 -11.17
N GLU A 22 2.64 -6.69 -11.23
CA GLU A 22 3.55 -5.65 -10.72
C GLU A 22 3.55 -5.55 -9.21
N HIS A 23 4.57 -4.86 -8.68
CA HIS A 23 4.71 -4.59 -7.26
C HIS A 23 4.38 -3.13 -6.95
N VAL A 24 3.53 -2.92 -5.95
CA VAL A 24 3.11 -1.59 -5.48
C VAL A 24 3.60 -1.38 -4.06
N LEU A 25 4.39 -0.33 -3.85
CA LEU A 25 4.73 0.16 -2.52
C LEU A 25 3.74 1.26 -2.12
N VAL A 26 3.12 1.10 -0.95
CA VAL A 26 2.20 2.07 -0.36
C VAL A 26 2.78 2.60 0.94
N GLN A 27 2.83 3.92 1.09
CA GLN A 27 3.30 4.55 2.32
C GLN A 27 2.12 4.99 3.21
N GLY A 28 2.16 4.55 4.47
CA GLY A 28 1.18 4.86 5.50
C GLY A 28 -0.09 4.02 5.42
N THR A 29 -1.04 4.32 6.31
CA THR A 29 -2.31 3.59 6.45
C THR A 29 -3.51 4.54 6.52
N GLY A 30 -3.39 5.71 5.89
CA GLY A 30 -4.49 6.67 5.77
C GLY A 30 -5.56 6.23 4.76
N GLY A 31 -6.63 7.01 4.62
CA GLY A 31 -7.75 6.65 3.74
C GLY A 31 -7.35 6.37 2.29
N VAL A 32 -6.40 7.13 1.73
CA VAL A 32 -5.88 6.90 0.37
C VAL A 32 -5.12 5.58 0.29
N ALA A 33 -4.26 5.30 1.27
CA ALA A 33 -3.44 4.08 1.32
C ALA A 33 -4.32 2.82 1.39
N VAL A 34 -5.38 2.85 2.21
CA VAL A 34 -6.33 1.73 2.32
C VAL A 34 -6.99 1.44 0.97
N PHE A 35 -7.46 2.47 0.24
CA PHE A 35 -8.01 2.25 -1.10
C PHE A 35 -6.95 1.80 -2.10
N ALA A 36 -5.71 2.32 -2.01
CA ALA A 36 -4.63 1.92 -2.88
C ALA A 36 -4.29 0.42 -2.74
N VAL A 37 -4.25 -0.10 -1.51
CA VAL A 37 -4.04 -1.53 -1.26
C VAL A 37 -5.15 -2.35 -1.92
N GLN A 38 -6.40 -2.02 -1.67
CA GLN A 38 -7.54 -2.77 -2.20
C GLN A 38 -7.59 -2.74 -3.74
N PHE A 39 -7.33 -1.59 -4.36
CA PHE A 39 -7.30 -1.48 -5.82
C PHE A 39 -6.12 -2.25 -6.42
N ALA A 40 -4.91 -2.09 -5.87
CA ALA A 40 -3.74 -2.81 -6.37
C ALA A 40 -3.93 -4.34 -6.26
N LYS A 41 -4.49 -4.83 -5.14
CA LYS A 41 -4.84 -6.25 -4.99
C LYS A 41 -5.90 -6.71 -5.98
N ALA A 42 -6.96 -5.93 -6.18
CA ALA A 42 -7.98 -6.25 -7.17
C ALA A 42 -7.43 -6.30 -8.61
N MET A 43 -6.35 -5.56 -8.89
CA MET A 43 -5.65 -5.57 -10.17
C MET A 43 -4.61 -6.70 -10.31
N GLY A 44 -4.45 -7.55 -9.29
CA GLY A 44 -3.49 -8.65 -9.31
C GLY A 44 -2.04 -8.22 -9.08
N ALA A 45 -1.82 -7.06 -8.44
CA ALA A 45 -0.50 -6.64 -8.01
C ALA A 45 -0.13 -7.20 -6.64
N THR A 46 1.17 -7.25 -6.37
CA THR A 46 1.73 -7.53 -5.03
C THR A 46 1.91 -6.22 -4.29
N VAL A 47 1.38 -6.11 -3.07
CA VAL A 47 1.33 -4.85 -2.33
C VAL A 47 2.20 -4.92 -1.07
N THR A 48 3.13 -3.98 -0.96
CA THR A 48 3.94 -3.76 0.24
C THR A 48 3.52 -2.45 0.91
N VAL A 49 3.25 -2.46 2.22
CA VAL A 49 2.91 -1.25 2.98
C VAL A 49 3.98 -0.91 4.01
N ILE A 50 4.42 0.34 4.04
CA ILE A 50 5.34 0.84 5.08
C ILE A 50 4.62 1.79 6.04
N SER A 51 4.88 1.68 7.34
CA SER A 51 4.31 2.57 8.37
C SER A 51 5.21 2.59 9.60
N SER A 52 5.03 3.55 10.51
CA SER A 52 5.76 3.62 11.78
C SER A 52 5.04 2.94 12.95
N SER A 53 4.02 2.12 12.68
CA SER A 53 3.14 1.57 13.71
C SER A 53 2.67 0.17 13.34
N ASP A 54 3.10 -0.82 14.12
CA ASP A 54 2.77 -2.23 13.91
C ASP A 54 1.28 -2.51 14.03
N GLU A 55 0.57 -1.82 14.93
CA GLU A 55 -0.88 -1.95 15.05
C GLU A 55 -1.59 -1.57 13.75
N LYS A 56 -1.13 -0.51 13.08
CA LYS A 56 -1.69 -0.07 11.79
C LYS A 56 -1.30 -1.05 10.67
N LEU A 57 -0.08 -1.60 10.73
CA LEU A 57 0.38 -2.61 9.78
C LEU A 57 -0.38 -3.93 9.90
N ALA A 58 -0.71 -4.38 11.11
CA ALA A 58 -1.55 -5.54 11.34
C ALA A 58 -2.93 -5.36 10.68
N LYS A 59 -3.58 -4.21 10.89
CA LYS A 59 -4.87 -3.91 10.28
C LYS A 59 -4.82 -3.88 8.75
N ILE A 60 -3.76 -3.35 8.15
CA ILE A 60 -3.68 -3.25 6.69
C ILE A 60 -3.31 -4.58 6.01
N ARG A 61 -2.65 -5.50 6.72
CA ARG A 61 -2.49 -6.89 6.26
C ARG A 61 -3.83 -7.60 6.09
N GLU A 62 -4.77 -7.41 7.02
CA GLU A 62 -6.14 -7.94 6.90
C GLU A 62 -6.89 -7.37 5.69
N LEU A 63 -6.49 -6.17 5.24
CA LEU A 63 -7.02 -5.51 4.05
C LEU A 63 -6.26 -5.90 2.77
N GLY A 64 -5.42 -6.92 2.81
CA GLY A 64 -4.79 -7.51 1.62
C GLY A 64 -3.38 -7.07 1.31
N ALA A 65 -2.71 -6.30 2.18
CA ALA A 65 -1.26 -6.07 2.01
C ALA A 65 -0.49 -7.40 2.12
N ASP A 66 0.31 -7.74 1.11
CA ASP A 66 1.11 -8.98 1.07
C ASP A 66 2.30 -8.87 2.04
N TYR A 67 2.95 -7.71 2.03
CA TYR A 67 4.08 -7.41 2.89
C TYR A 67 3.83 -6.12 3.65
N THR A 68 4.35 -6.04 4.86
CA THR A 68 4.44 -4.74 5.53
C THR A 68 5.72 -4.58 6.31
N VAL A 69 6.22 -3.36 6.37
CA VAL A 69 7.50 -3.04 7.01
C VAL A 69 7.31 -1.88 7.97
N ASN A 70 7.77 -2.06 9.22
CA ASN A 70 7.89 -0.96 10.16
C ASN A 70 9.25 -0.26 9.97
N TYR A 71 9.25 0.93 9.36
CA TYR A 71 10.50 1.63 9.06
C TYR A 71 11.19 2.24 10.30
N THR A 72 10.53 2.29 11.46
CA THR A 72 11.20 2.70 12.72
C THR A 72 12.09 1.61 13.28
N GLU A 73 11.87 0.35 12.91
CA GLU A 73 12.67 -0.79 13.34
C GLU A 73 13.95 -0.96 12.50
N HIS A 74 14.02 -0.29 11.34
CA HIS A 74 15.15 -0.40 10.39
C HIS A 74 15.68 0.99 9.97
N PRO A 75 16.38 1.72 10.87
CA PRO A 75 16.87 3.08 10.61
C PRO A 75 17.93 3.20 9.49
N SER A 76 18.50 2.08 9.02
CA SER A 76 19.47 2.03 7.92
C SER A 76 18.85 1.88 6.52
N GLY A 77 17.54 1.63 6.41
CA GLY A 77 16.85 1.45 5.13
C GLY A 77 17.22 0.18 4.35
N VAL A 78 18.05 -0.69 4.92
CA VAL A 78 18.42 -1.99 4.35
C VAL A 78 17.46 -3.04 4.90
N ILE A 79 16.71 -3.67 4.01
CA ILE A 79 15.86 -4.83 4.25
C ILE A 79 16.57 -6.02 3.61
N GLU A 80 17.07 -6.96 4.43
CA GLU A 80 17.67 -8.23 3.98
C GLU A 80 16.59 -9.21 3.50
#